data_AF-A0AAN7MI62-F1
#
_entry.id   AF-A0AAN7MI62-F1
#
_cell.length_a   1.000
_cell.length_b   1.000
_cell.length_c   1.000
_cell.angle_alpha   90.00
_cell.angle_beta   90.00
_cell.angle_gamma   90.00
#
_symmetry.space_group_name_H-M   'P 1'
#
loop_
_entity.id
_entity.type
_entity.pdbx_description
1 polymer ?
#
loop_
_entity_poly.entity_id
_entity_poly.type
_entity_poly.pdbx_seq_one_letter_code
_entity_poly.pdbx_strand_id
1 'polypeptide(L)'
;MFPDSSSFAYSLALLTSVSDVVVWCDVQLTKDGDGICGPFLTLENFTNIADVFQNQGTSYLVNGVSMKGYFSIDFTLNDLSNVSCKLEFI
;
A
#
# COMPACT_ATOMS: atom_id res chain seq x y z
N MET A 1 13.47 -7.96 9.34
CA MET A 1 13.03 -6.57 9.08
C MET A 1 11.59 -6.63 8.59
N PHE A 2 10.77 -5.60 8.83
CA PHE A 2 9.33 -5.59 8.46
C PHE A 2 9.12 -4.85 7.12
N PRO A 3 8.01 -5.07 6.39
CA PRO A 3 7.64 -4.25 5.24
C PRO A 3 7.57 -2.77 5.63
N ASP A 4 8.09 -1.88 4.80
CA ASP A 4 8.27 -0.44 5.04
C ASP A 4 6.99 0.26 5.50
N SER A 5 5.86 -0.03 4.83
CA SER A 5 4.56 0.59 5.07
C SER A 5 3.67 -0.21 6.03
N SER A 6 4.25 -1.15 6.79
CA SER A 6 3.53 -1.94 7.78
C SER A 6 3.44 -1.24 9.13
N SER A 7 2.37 -1.52 9.88
CA SER A 7 2.21 -1.07 11.26
C SER A 7 3.37 -1.48 12.17
N PHE A 8 3.99 -2.65 11.92
CA PHE A 8 5.17 -3.11 12.65
C PHE A 8 6.42 -2.28 12.36
N ALA A 9 6.64 -1.86 11.10
CA ALA A 9 7.76 -0.99 10.76
C ALA A 9 7.63 0.37 11.43
N TYR A 10 6.44 0.98 11.39
CA TYR A 10 6.20 2.25 12.07
C TYR A 10 6.29 2.14 13.59
N SER A 11 5.78 1.06 14.17
CA SER A 11 5.89 0.82 15.61
C SER A 11 7.34 0.64 16.04
N LEU A 12 8.15 -0.09 15.26
CA LEU A 12 9.58 -0.23 15.51
C LEU A 12 10.30 1.13 15.40
N ALA A 13 10.00 1.91 14.35
CA ALA A 13 10.58 3.23 14.16
C ALA A 13 10.30 4.15 15.36
N LEU A 14 9.06 4.17 15.86
CA LEU A 14 8.69 4.93 17.07
C LEU A 14 9.43 4.44 18.32
N LEU A 15 9.60 3.12 18.47
CA LEU A 15 10.25 2.52 19.64
C LEU A 15 11.76 2.78 19.68
N THR A 16 12.43 2.80 18.53
CA THR A 16 13.89 2.90 18.44
C THR A 16 14.42 4.30 18.16
N SER A 17 13.54 5.26 17.87
CA SER A 17 13.94 6.63 17.52
C SER A 17 14.03 7.54 18.74
N VAL A 18 14.41 8.79 18.48
CA VAL A 18 14.37 9.90 19.44
C VAL A 18 12.93 10.35 19.73
N SER A 19 12.75 11.09 20.82
CA SER A 19 11.50 11.77 21.11
C SER A 19 11.10 12.72 19.97
N ASP A 20 9.79 12.86 19.74
CA ASP A 20 9.21 13.72 18.70
C ASP A 20 9.62 13.36 17.25
N VAL A 21 9.92 12.09 16.99
CA VAL A 21 10.16 11.60 15.63
C VAL A 21 8.94 11.80 14.72
N VAL A 22 9.17 12.27 13.50
CA VAL A 22 8.15 12.36 12.45
C VAL A 22 8.23 11.12 11.57
N VAL A 23 7.12 10.39 11.44
CA VAL A 23 7.01 9.21 10.58
C VAL A 23 6.12 9.56 9.39
N TRP A 24 6.65 9.40 8.18
CA TRP A 24 5.96 9.68 6.94
C TRP A 24 5.38 8.42 6.31
N CYS A 25 4.33 8.61 5.52
CA CYS A 25 3.68 7.56 4.77
C CYS A 25 3.22 8.14 3.43
N ASP A 26 3.48 7.42 2.35
CA ASP A 26 2.93 7.70 1.04
C ASP A 26 1.46 7.25 1.01
N VAL A 27 0.55 8.22 1.17
CA VAL A 27 -0.88 7.95 1.33
C VAL A 27 -1.54 7.71 -0.03
N GLN A 28 -2.24 6.58 -0.13
CA GLN A 28 -3.17 6.28 -1.20
C GLN A 28 -4.60 6.26 -0.64
N LEU A 29 -5.57 6.79 -1.38
CA LEU A 29 -6.98 6.76 -0.99
C LEU A 29 -7.68 5.56 -1.59
N THR A 30 -8.45 4.87 -0.77
CA THR A 30 -9.38 3.80 -1.17
C THR A 30 -10.62 4.38 -1.86
N LYS A 31 -11.43 3.51 -2.45
CA LYS A 31 -12.68 3.87 -3.13
C LYS A 31 -13.65 4.65 -2.25
N ASP A 32 -13.69 4.32 -0.96
CA ASP A 32 -14.53 4.94 0.07
C ASP A 32 -13.83 6.07 0.84
N GLY A 33 -12.61 6.45 0.43
CA GLY A 33 -11.91 7.63 0.93
C GLY A 33 -11.03 7.41 2.16
N ASP A 34 -10.89 6.18 2.63
CA ASP A 34 -9.93 5.83 3.68
C ASP A 34 -8.49 5.84 3.15
N GLY A 35 -7.55 6.32 3.96
CA GLY A 35 -6.13 6.38 3.63
C GLY A 35 -5.37 5.11 4.02
N ILE A 36 -4.56 4.60 3.09
CA ILE A 36 -3.61 3.50 3.31
C ILE A 36 -2.19 3.93 2.94
N CYS A 37 -1.19 3.28 3.53
CA CYS A 37 0.22 3.54 3.26
C CYS A 37 0.78 2.59 2.20
N GLY A 38 1.46 3.15 1.19
CA GLY A 38 2.10 2.35 0.15
C GLY A 38 3.03 3.18 -0.75
N PRO A 39 4.28 2.73 -0.97
CA PRO A 39 5.29 3.51 -1.70
C PRO A 39 5.09 3.49 -3.22
N PHE A 40 4.23 2.61 -3.73
CA PHE A 40 3.94 2.49 -5.15
C PHE A 40 2.47 2.77 -5.45
N LEU A 41 2.21 3.31 -6.64
CA LEU A 41 0.85 3.60 -7.12
C LEU A 41 0.01 2.33 -7.29
N THR A 42 0.63 1.21 -7.68
CA THR A 42 -0.06 -0.06 -7.84
C THR A 42 0.23 -0.99 -6.67
N LEU A 43 -0.83 -1.54 -6.09
CA LEU A 43 -0.84 -2.29 -4.84
C LEU A 43 -0.05 -3.60 -4.94
N GLU A 44 0.01 -4.24 -6.11
CA GLU A 44 0.70 -5.52 -6.31
C GLU A 44 2.22 -5.44 -6.13
N ASN A 45 2.82 -4.26 -6.26
CA ASN A 45 4.26 -4.07 -6.07
C ASN A 45 4.69 -4.25 -4.62
N PHE A 46 3.81 -3.95 -3.65
CA PHE A 46 4.13 -4.02 -2.22
C PHE A 46 3.15 -4.84 -1.39
N THR A 47 2.15 -5.47 -2.02
CA THR A 47 1.17 -6.34 -1.36
C THR A 47 0.91 -7.61 -2.17
N ASN A 48 0.27 -8.60 -1.54
CA ASN A 48 -0.20 -9.83 -2.19
C ASN A 48 -1.57 -9.67 -2.90
N ILE A 49 -2.04 -8.45 -3.17
CA ILE A 49 -3.39 -8.21 -3.71
C ILE A 49 -3.70 -9.01 -4.98
N ALA A 50 -2.70 -9.24 -5.84
CA ALA A 50 -2.86 -10.00 -7.08
C ALA A 50 -3.22 -11.48 -6.83
N ASP A 51 -2.81 -12.04 -5.68
CA ASP A 51 -3.15 -13.40 -5.26
C ASP A 51 -4.56 -13.48 -4.68
N VAL A 52 -5.00 -12.41 -4.01
CA VAL A 52 -6.32 -12.27 -3.38
C VAL A 52 -7.41 -11.96 -4.42
N PHE A 53 -7.14 -11.02 -5.33
CA PHE A 53 -8.08 -10.51 -6.34
C PHE A 53 -7.66 -10.91 -7.76
N GLN A 54 -7.53 -12.21 -8.00
CA GLN A 54 -7.00 -12.73 -9.26
C GLN A 54 -7.75 -12.20 -10.49
N ASN A 55 -6.99 -11.67 -11.46
CA ASN A 55 -7.49 -11.12 -12.72
C ASN A 55 -8.42 -9.90 -12.59
N GLN A 56 -8.41 -9.19 -11.46
CA GLN A 56 -9.23 -8.00 -11.24
C GLN A 56 -8.46 -6.67 -11.39
N GLY A 57 -7.24 -6.72 -11.94
CA GLY A 57 -6.47 -5.51 -12.23
C GLY A 57 -7.15 -4.63 -13.28
N THR A 58 -7.17 -3.34 -13.04
CA THR A 58 -7.78 -2.30 -13.88
C THR A 58 -6.72 -1.58 -14.70
N SER A 59 -7.14 -0.66 -15.58
CA SER A 59 -6.22 0.18 -16.34
C SER A 59 -6.65 1.63 -16.27
N TYR A 60 -5.70 2.50 -15.93
CA TYR A 60 -5.91 3.95 -15.81
C TYR A 60 -4.84 4.71 -16.59
N LEU A 61 -5.19 5.92 -17.03
CA LEU A 61 -4.22 6.86 -17.58
C LEU A 61 -3.50 7.57 -16.41
N VAL A 62 -2.26 7.19 -16.18
CA VAL A 62 -1.39 7.82 -15.20
C VAL A 62 -0.44 8.75 -15.96
N ASN A 63 -0.56 10.05 -15.74
CA ASN A 63 0.21 11.07 -16.47
C ASN A 63 0.13 10.92 -18.01
N GLY A 64 -1.05 10.53 -18.51
CA GLY A 64 -1.29 10.32 -19.94
C GLY A 64 -0.82 8.96 -20.50
N VAL A 65 -0.20 8.11 -19.69
CA VAL A 65 0.24 6.75 -20.08
C VAL A 65 -0.71 5.71 -19.49
N SER A 66 -1.21 4.80 -20.33
CA SER A 66 -2.06 3.70 -19.87
C SER A 66 -1.24 2.73 -19.01
N MET A 67 -1.60 2.63 -17.73
CA MET A 67 -0.98 1.74 -16.75
C MET A 67 -2.02 0.71 -16.29
N LYS A 68 -1.65 -0.57 -16.34
CA LYS A 68 -2.45 -1.68 -15.82
C LYS A 68 -1.89 -2.13 -14.47
N GLY A 69 -2.75 -2.34 -13.49
CA GLY A 69 -2.37 -2.74 -12.13
C GLY A 69 -3.57 -2.83 -11.19
N TYR A 70 -3.31 -2.98 -9.90
CA TYR A 70 -4.33 -2.89 -8.85
C TYR A 70 -4.21 -1.53 -8.17
N PHE A 71 -5.22 -0.68 -8.29
CA PHE A 71 -5.19 0.67 -7.71
C PHE A 71 -6.07 0.73 -6.48
N SER A 72 -5.66 1.47 -5.45
CA SER A 72 -6.43 1.62 -4.21
C SER A 72 -7.85 2.13 -4.44
N ILE A 73 -8.05 2.98 -5.46
CA ILE A 73 -9.35 3.58 -5.79
C ILE A 73 -10.41 2.56 -6.24
N ASP A 74 -9.99 1.34 -6.59
CA ASP A 74 -10.90 0.28 -7.04
C ASP A 74 -11.50 -0.52 -5.87
N PHE A 75 -10.89 -0.42 -4.68
CA PHE A 75 -11.20 -1.25 -3.52
C PHE A 75 -11.63 -0.39 -2.33
N THR A 76 -12.61 -0.84 -1.56
CA THR A 76 -12.89 -0.24 -0.25
C THR A 76 -11.84 -0.66 0.77
N LEU A 77 -11.70 0.06 1.88
CA LEU A 77 -10.81 -0.39 2.97
C LEU A 77 -11.16 -1.80 3.46
N ASN A 78 -12.45 -2.11 3.53
CA ASN A 78 -12.94 -3.42 3.94
C ASN A 78 -12.55 -4.53 2.94
N ASP A 79 -12.55 -4.25 1.63
CA ASP A 79 -12.09 -5.21 0.62
C ASP A 79 -10.60 -5.56 0.84
N LEU A 80 -9.79 -4.57 1.24
CA LEU A 80 -8.36 -4.74 1.47
C LEU A 80 -8.01 -5.42 2.81
N SER A 81 -8.99 -5.78 3.64
CA SER A 81 -8.77 -6.41 4.95
C SER A 81 -7.98 -7.74 4.90
N ASN A 82 -8.10 -8.49 3.79
CA ASN A 82 -7.39 -9.75 3.57
C ASN A 82 -6.11 -9.59 2.73
N VAL A 83 -5.70 -8.36 2.41
CA VAL A 83 -4.47 -8.05 1.67
C VAL A 83 -3.35 -7.81 2.69
N SER A 84 -2.16 -8.34 2.40
CA SER A 84 -0.98 -8.26 3.26
C SER A 84 0.19 -7.65 2.52
N CYS A 85 0.98 -6.82 3.22
CA CYS A 85 2.21 -6.26 2.70
C CYS A 85 3.27 -7.34 2.44
N LYS A 86 4.03 -7.18 1.36
CA LYS A 86 5.19 -8.03 1.00
C LYS A 86 6.43 -7.53 1.71
N LEU A 87 7.30 -8.43 2.15
CA LEU A 87 8.67 -8.07 2.47
C LEU A 87 9.42 -7.82 1.16
N GLU A 88 10.02 -6.63 1.03
CA GLU A 88 10.97 -6.36 -0.04
C GLU A 88 12.36 -6.86 0.41
N PHE A 89 12.90 -7.87 -0.29
CA PHE A 89 14.28 -8.31 -0.07
C PHE A 89 15.19 -7.53 -1.03
N ILE A 90 15.95 -6.59 -0.47
CA ILE A 90 17.10 -5.93 -1.13
C ILE A 90 18.30 -6.87 -1.13
#